data_AF-A0AB37U7N0-F1
#
_entry.id   AF-A0AB37U7N0-F1
#
_cell.length_a   1.000
_cell.length_b   1.000
_cell.length_c   1.000
_cell.angle_alpha   90.00
_cell.angle_beta   90.00
_cell.angle_gamma   90.00
#
_symmetry.space_group_name_H-M   'P 1'
#
loop_
_entity.id
_entity.type
_entity.pdbx_description
1 polymer ?
#
loop_
_entity_poly.entity_id
_entity_poly.type
_entity_poly.pdbx_seq_one_letter_code
_entity_poly.pdbx_strand_id
1 'polypeptide(L)'
;MPLPDLMRRGYQPLKEVLEAELPRTMKLLDINLNTTQMSHVVNSFSELELQPDALEAFQILIKAGWQLIALTNGSENSTRKLLESANAIQHFSSILSCNAIQKTKPHPDVYDLVKRDIQDDVWMVAAHAWDIAGAARAGLRTAFITQ
;
A
#
# COMPACT_ATOMS: atom_id res chain seq x y z
N MET A 1 11.71 19.67 -21.47
CA MET A 1 11.40 18.24 -21.66
C MET A 1 9.91 18.06 -21.39
N PRO A 2 9.09 17.57 -22.34
CA PRO A 2 7.68 17.35 -22.04
C PRO A 2 7.55 16.25 -20.98
N LEU A 3 6.60 16.41 -20.07
CA LEU A 3 6.28 15.40 -19.06
C LEU A 3 5.84 14.09 -19.77
N PRO A 4 6.22 12.90 -19.27
CA PRO A 4 5.77 11.63 -19.82
C PRO A 4 4.23 11.56 -19.90
N ASP A 5 3.70 10.85 -20.91
CA ASP A 5 2.25 10.72 -21.19
C ASP A 5 1.43 10.19 -19.98
N LEU A 6 2.10 9.54 -19.02
CA LEU A 6 1.53 9.11 -17.74
C LEU A 6 1.00 10.28 -16.90
N MET A 7 1.62 11.47 -16.96
CA MET A 7 1.20 12.68 -16.24
C MET A 7 -0.01 13.38 -16.88
N ARG A 8 -0.42 12.97 -18.09
CA ARG A 8 -1.65 13.44 -18.75
C ARG A 8 -2.85 12.53 -18.51
N ARG A 9 -2.61 11.32 -18.04
CA ARG A 9 -3.65 10.35 -17.69
C ARG A 9 -4.06 10.62 -16.24
N GLY A 10 -5.33 10.39 -15.93
CA GLY A 10 -5.84 10.49 -14.56
C GLY A 10 -5.22 9.40 -13.67
N TYR A 11 -5.97 8.94 -12.67
CA TYR A 11 -5.52 7.83 -11.84
C TYR A 11 -5.05 6.63 -12.67
N GLN A 12 -3.90 6.06 -12.31
CA GLN A 12 -3.42 4.77 -12.83
C GLN A 12 -3.12 3.85 -11.64
N PRO A 13 -3.39 2.53 -11.75
CA PRO A 13 -3.01 1.56 -10.74
C PRO A 13 -1.50 1.57 -10.46
N LEU A 14 -1.12 1.29 -9.21
CA LEU A 14 0.29 1.31 -8.79
C LEU A 14 1.21 0.46 -9.67
N LYS A 15 0.74 -0.71 -10.12
CA LYS A 15 1.53 -1.60 -10.99
C LYS A 15 1.91 -0.91 -12.31
N GLU A 16 0.96 -0.23 -12.94
CA GLU A 16 1.21 0.48 -14.21
C GLU A 16 2.18 1.65 -14.00
N VAL A 17 2.10 2.34 -12.87
CA VAL A 17 3.07 3.37 -12.49
C VAL A 17 4.47 2.77 -12.33
N LEU A 18 4.59 1.61 -11.67
CA LEU A 18 5.87 0.91 -11.51
C LEU A 18 6.44 0.46 -12.86
N GLU A 19 5.61 -0.11 -13.74
CA GLU A 19 6.01 -0.52 -15.10
C GLU A 19 6.49 0.66 -15.95
N ALA A 20 5.88 1.85 -15.78
CA ALA A 20 6.26 3.05 -16.49
C ALA A 20 7.53 3.72 -15.93
N GLU A 21 7.71 3.73 -14.61
CA GLU A 21 8.84 4.45 -13.95
C GLU A 21 10.10 3.60 -13.80
N LEU A 22 10.00 2.27 -13.79
CA LEU A 22 11.16 1.39 -13.67
C LEU A 22 12.19 1.61 -14.81
N PRO A 23 11.82 1.65 -16.10
CA PRO A 23 12.78 1.91 -17.19
C PRO A 23 13.49 3.27 -17.03
N ARG A 24 12.76 4.29 -16.57
CA ARG A 24 13.30 5.62 -16.30
C ARG A 24 14.31 5.58 -15.16
N THR A 25 13.99 4.88 -14.08
CA THR A 25 14.89 4.68 -12.93
C THR A 25 16.15 3.92 -13.32
N MET A 26 16.02 2.83 -14.09
CA MET A 26 17.17 2.05 -14.56
C MET A 26 18.11 2.88 -15.44
N LYS A 27 17.56 3.69 -16.34
CA LYS A 27 18.34 4.62 -17.16
C LYS A 27 19.08 5.67 -16.33
N LEU A 28 18.46 6.22 -15.28
CA LEU A 28 19.09 7.20 -14.40
C LEU A 28 20.24 6.60 -13.58
N LEU A 29 20.16 5.30 -13.28
CA LEU A 29 21.17 4.56 -12.52
C LEU A 29 22.22 3.85 -13.40
N ASP A 30 22.14 4.01 -14.73
CA ASP A 30 22.97 3.32 -15.72
C ASP A 30 22.95 1.78 -15.60
N ILE A 31 21.79 1.22 -15.24
CA ILE A 31 21.56 -0.23 -15.15
C ILE A 31 20.84 -0.69 -16.41
N ASN A 32 21.44 -1.64 -17.14
CA ASN A 32 20.84 -2.22 -18.34
C ASN A 32 20.05 -3.49 -18.01
N LEU A 33 18.72 -3.39 -18.03
CA LEU A 33 17.81 -4.52 -17.92
C LEU A 33 17.05 -4.73 -19.23
N ASN A 34 16.86 -5.98 -19.62
CA ASN A 34 15.93 -6.32 -20.70
C ASN A 34 14.47 -6.32 -20.20
N THR A 35 13.52 -6.39 -21.14
CA THR A 35 12.08 -6.37 -20.82
C THR A 35 11.66 -7.47 -19.85
N THR A 36 12.22 -8.68 -19.99
CA THR A 36 11.90 -9.80 -19.09
C THR A 36 12.36 -9.53 -17.67
N GLN A 37 13.56 -8.97 -17.48
CA GLN A 37 14.09 -8.61 -16.17
C GLN A 37 13.28 -7.48 -15.53
N MET A 38 12.89 -6.46 -16.32
CA MET A 38 12.03 -5.38 -15.82
C MET A 38 10.67 -5.91 -15.37
N SER A 39 10.04 -6.76 -16.18
CA SER A 39 8.78 -7.42 -15.80
C SER A 39 8.92 -8.26 -14.54
N HIS A 40 10.04 -8.98 -14.37
CA HIS A 40 10.31 -9.75 -13.17
C HIS A 40 10.39 -8.86 -11.91
N VAL A 41 11.09 -7.72 -12.00
CA VAL A 41 11.19 -6.75 -10.89
C VAL A 41 9.83 -6.18 -10.51
N VAL A 42 8.96 -5.85 -11.47
CA VAL A 42 7.62 -5.37 -11.14
C VAL A 42 6.77 -6.48 -10.51
N ASN A 43 6.85 -7.70 -11.05
CA ASN A 43 6.03 -8.81 -10.58
C ASN A 43 6.41 -9.25 -9.15
N SER A 44 7.68 -9.08 -8.73
CA SER A 44 8.11 -9.44 -7.37
C SER A 44 7.43 -8.60 -6.26
N PHE A 45 6.84 -7.45 -6.58
CA PHE A 45 6.01 -6.69 -5.62
C PHE A 45 4.77 -7.49 -5.17
N SER A 46 4.33 -8.49 -5.93
CA SER A 46 3.23 -9.39 -5.55
C SER A 46 3.70 -10.63 -4.78
N GLU A 47 5.00 -10.73 -4.50
CA GLU A 47 5.66 -11.86 -3.85
C GLU A 47 6.40 -11.43 -2.56
N LEU A 48 6.08 -10.23 -2.04
CA LEU A 48 6.70 -9.70 -0.82
C LEU A 48 6.37 -10.56 0.40
N GLU A 49 7.36 -10.75 1.25
CA GLU A 49 7.20 -11.46 2.52
C GLU A 49 6.76 -10.48 3.62
N LEU A 50 6.10 -11.01 4.65
CA LEU A 50 5.86 -10.25 5.87
C LEU A 50 7.18 -9.99 6.60
N GLN A 51 7.28 -8.85 7.28
CA GLN A 51 8.37 -8.58 8.20
C GLN A 51 8.40 -9.65 9.31
N PRO A 52 9.60 -10.02 9.80
CA PRO A 52 9.74 -10.80 11.03
C PRO A 52 8.90 -10.12 12.12
N ASP A 53 8.12 -10.91 12.87
CA ASP A 53 7.24 -10.47 13.96
C ASP A 53 5.90 -9.81 13.56
N ALA A 54 5.64 -9.56 12.27
CA ALA A 54 4.36 -8.98 11.84
C ALA A 54 3.15 -9.84 12.26
N LEU A 55 3.27 -11.16 12.14
CA LEU A 55 2.19 -12.09 12.51
C LEU A 55 1.92 -12.07 14.02
N GLU A 56 2.97 -12.01 14.84
CA GLU A 56 2.83 -11.89 16.30
C GLU A 56 2.17 -10.57 16.68
N ALA A 57 2.59 -9.46 16.05
CA ALA A 57 2.00 -8.14 16.28
C ALA A 57 0.49 -8.13 15.95
N PHE A 58 0.09 -8.74 14.83
CA PHE A 58 -1.34 -8.86 14.48
C PHE A 58 -2.12 -9.63 15.55
N GLN A 59 -1.56 -10.74 16.06
CA GLN A 59 -2.20 -11.53 17.11
C GLN A 59 -2.33 -10.77 18.43
N ILE A 60 -1.32 -10.00 18.81
CA ILE A 60 -1.36 -9.15 20.01
C ILE A 60 -2.51 -8.14 19.91
N LEU A 61 -2.62 -7.44 18.77
CA LEU A 61 -3.68 -6.46 18.54
C LEU A 61 -5.07 -7.10 18.58
N ILE A 62 -5.25 -8.26 17.93
CA ILE A 62 -6.52 -8.98 17.93
C ILE A 62 -6.90 -9.46 19.34
N LYS A 63 -5.94 -10.02 20.10
CA LYS A 63 -6.17 -10.43 21.49
C LYS A 63 -6.56 -9.26 22.39
N ALA A 64 -6.07 -8.05 22.09
CA ALA A 64 -6.45 -6.82 22.75
C ALA A 64 -7.81 -6.25 22.28
N GLY A 65 -8.51 -6.91 21.36
CA GLY A 65 -9.84 -6.54 20.89
C GLY A 65 -9.87 -5.63 19.66
N TRP A 66 -8.71 -5.37 19.03
CA TRP A 66 -8.63 -4.52 17.84
C TRP A 66 -9.01 -5.29 16.57
N GLN A 67 -9.73 -4.61 15.68
CA GLN A 67 -9.96 -5.07 14.32
C GLN A 67 -8.85 -4.54 13.41
N LEU A 68 -8.31 -5.40 12.53
CA LEU A 68 -7.29 -5.00 11.57
C LEU A 68 -7.90 -4.79 10.19
N ILE A 69 -7.46 -3.72 9.53
CA ILE A 69 -7.82 -3.34 8.16
C ILE A 69 -6.55 -3.03 7.39
N ALA A 70 -6.42 -3.59 6.18
CA ALA A 70 -5.32 -3.24 5.29
C ALA A 70 -5.75 -2.12 4.34
N LEU A 71 -5.23 -0.90 4.53
CA LEU A 71 -5.45 0.22 3.62
C LEU A 71 -4.23 0.39 2.68
N THR A 72 -4.42 0.20 1.37
CA THR A 72 -3.32 0.04 0.40
C THR A 72 -3.42 0.93 -0.84
N ASN A 73 -2.27 1.42 -1.32
CA ASN A 73 -2.16 2.02 -2.67
C ASN A 73 -2.07 0.96 -3.79
N GLY A 74 -1.80 -0.31 -3.42
CA GLY A 74 -1.86 -1.44 -4.32
C GLY A 74 -3.30 -1.90 -4.57
N SER A 75 -3.47 -2.95 -5.36
CA SER A 75 -4.78 -3.55 -5.59
C SER A 75 -5.22 -4.42 -4.41
N GLU A 76 -6.53 -4.56 -4.21
CA GLU A 76 -7.07 -5.50 -3.22
C GLU A 76 -6.57 -6.92 -3.48
N ASN A 77 -6.61 -7.37 -4.74
CA ASN A 77 -6.19 -8.71 -5.14
C ASN A 77 -4.71 -8.98 -4.83
N SER A 78 -3.80 -8.05 -5.12
CA SER A 78 -2.38 -8.21 -4.81
C SER A 78 -2.15 -8.24 -3.30
N THR A 79 -2.80 -7.37 -2.54
CA THR A 79 -2.65 -7.35 -1.07
C THR A 79 -3.25 -8.60 -0.42
N ARG A 80 -4.39 -9.09 -0.93
CA ARG A 80 -5.00 -10.36 -0.48
C ARG A 80 -4.05 -11.53 -0.68
N LYS A 81 -3.45 -11.66 -1.86
CA LYS A 81 -2.48 -12.73 -2.16
C LYS A 81 -1.27 -12.70 -1.21
N LEU A 82 -0.69 -11.52 -0.97
CA LEU A 82 0.42 -11.37 -0.02
C LEU A 82 0.04 -11.85 1.39
N LEU A 83 -1.14 -11.46 1.86
CA LEU A 83 -1.64 -11.87 3.18
C LEU A 83 -1.99 -13.37 3.23
N GLU A 84 -2.53 -13.95 2.16
CA GLU A 84 -2.81 -15.38 2.04
C GLU A 84 -1.52 -16.20 2.05
N SER A 85 -0.53 -15.84 1.23
CA SER A 85 0.78 -16.49 1.17
C SER A 85 1.51 -16.47 2.50
N ALA A 86 1.26 -15.43 3.32
CA ALA A 86 1.85 -15.30 4.64
C ALA A 86 0.98 -15.87 5.78
N ASN A 87 -0.13 -16.58 5.48
CA ASN A 87 -1.09 -17.08 6.46
C ASN A 87 -1.57 -16.00 7.44
N ALA A 88 -1.82 -14.79 6.94
CA ALA A 88 -2.23 -13.63 7.74
C ALA A 88 -3.61 -13.09 7.34
N ILE A 89 -4.19 -13.51 6.21
CA ILE A 89 -5.46 -12.97 5.70
C ILE A 89 -6.60 -13.05 6.73
N GLN A 90 -6.64 -14.11 7.53
CA GLN A 90 -7.67 -14.31 8.56
C GLN A 90 -7.61 -13.30 9.72
N HIS A 91 -6.50 -12.55 9.84
CA HIS A 91 -6.34 -11.50 10.83
C HIS A 91 -6.95 -10.17 10.39
N PHE A 92 -7.24 -10.01 9.10
CA PHE A 92 -7.77 -8.77 8.53
C PHE A 92 -9.27 -8.87 8.24
N SER A 93 -10.03 -7.94 8.80
CA SER A 93 -11.48 -7.83 8.58
C SER A 93 -11.83 -7.33 7.18
N SER A 94 -10.96 -6.49 6.60
CA SER A 94 -11.11 -5.99 5.23
C SER A 94 -9.78 -5.53 4.63
N ILE A 95 -9.77 -5.44 3.30
CA ILE A 95 -8.69 -4.85 2.51
C ILE A 95 -9.31 -3.72 1.69
N LEU A 96 -8.89 -2.49 1.97
CA LEU A 96 -9.38 -1.29 1.31
C LEU A 96 -8.31 -0.78 0.35
N SER A 97 -8.57 -0.90 -0.95
CA SER A 97 -7.69 -0.41 -2.00
C SER A 97 -8.10 0.98 -2.47
N CYS A 98 -7.11 1.85 -2.63
CA CYS A 98 -7.30 3.19 -3.17
C CYS A 98 -7.79 3.17 -4.64
N ASN A 99 -7.60 2.04 -5.36
CA ASN A 99 -8.14 1.80 -6.70
C ASN A 99 -9.65 2.07 -6.76
N ALA A 100 -10.40 1.76 -5.69
CA ALA A 100 -11.85 1.90 -5.64
C ALA A 100 -12.34 3.35 -5.77
N ILE A 101 -11.48 4.32 -5.46
CA ILE A 101 -11.80 5.76 -5.51
C ILE A 101 -10.88 6.55 -6.44
N GLN A 102 -10.02 5.85 -7.19
CA GLN A 102 -9.10 6.46 -8.16
C GLN A 102 -8.29 7.62 -7.59
N LYS A 103 -7.84 7.47 -6.34
CA LYS A 103 -6.99 8.42 -5.61
C LYS A 103 -5.94 7.64 -4.86
N THR A 104 -4.74 8.18 -4.69
CA THR A 104 -3.67 7.54 -3.91
C THR A 104 -3.48 8.27 -2.59
N LYS A 105 -2.99 7.57 -1.57
CA LYS A 105 -2.49 8.24 -0.37
C LYS A 105 -1.38 9.22 -0.79
N PRO A 106 -1.27 10.40 -0.15
CA PRO A 106 -1.99 10.82 1.06
C PRO A 106 -3.27 11.63 0.82
N HIS A 107 -4.02 11.39 -0.28
CA HIS A 107 -5.30 12.06 -0.48
C HIS A 107 -6.29 11.72 0.66
N PRO A 108 -6.99 12.71 1.27
CA PRO A 108 -7.88 12.52 2.42
C PRO A 108 -8.92 11.41 2.21
N ASP A 109 -9.58 11.41 1.05
CA ASP A 109 -10.60 10.40 0.69
C ASP A 109 -10.14 8.94 0.82
N VAL A 110 -8.83 8.66 0.72
CA VAL A 110 -8.31 7.30 0.91
C VAL A 110 -8.43 6.88 2.37
N TYR A 111 -8.18 7.79 3.31
CA TYR A 111 -8.35 7.53 4.74
C TYR A 111 -9.82 7.47 5.14
N ASP A 112 -10.67 8.23 4.46
CA ASP A 112 -12.12 8.19 4.68
C ASP A 112 -12.77 6.87 4.24
N LEU A 113 -12.09 6.03 3.45
CA LEU A 113 -12.54 4.66 3.16
C LEU A 113 -12.79 3.85 4.43
N VAL A 114 -11.92 4.01 5.44
CA VAL A 114 -12.04 3.27 6.71
C VAL A 114 -13.22 3.79 7.54
N LYS A 115 -13.54 5.08 7.42
CA LYS A 115 -14.61 5.72 8.21
C LYS A 115 -16.03 5.38 7.75
N ARG A 116 -16.18 4.74 6.59
CA ARG A 116 -17.51 4.35 6.08
C ARG A 116 -18.18 3.34 7.00
N ASP A 117 -17.38 2.43 7.56
CA ASP A 117 -17.87 1.30 8.34
C ASP A 117 -17.50 1.40 9.83
N ILE A 118 -16.57 2.29 10.19
CA ILE A 118 -16.07 2.45 11.57
C ILE A 118 -16.08 3.93 11.95
N GLN A 119 -16.86 4.27 12.99
CA GLN A 119 -17.03 5.68 13.39
C GLN A 119 -16.13 6.12 14.56
N ASP A 120 -15.60 5.19 15.38
CA ASP A 120 -14.82 5.55 16.58
C ASP A 120 -13.49 4.78 16.69
N ASP A 121 -12.45 5.49 17.17
CA ASP A 121 -11.10 5.03 17.53
C ASP A 121 -10.28 4.28 16.46
N VAL A 122 -10.11 4.89 15.28
CA VAL A 122 -9.28 4.34 14.20
C VAL A 122 -7.83 4.85 14.30
N TRP A 123 -6.88 3.92 14.29
CA TRP A 123 -5.44 4.20 14.22
C TRP A 123 -4.87 3.84 12.85
N MET A 124 -4.22 4.79 12.19
CA MET A 124 -3.35 4.51 11.05
C MET A 124 -1.96 4.12 11.53
N VAL A 125 -1.52 2.92 11.16
CA VAL A 125 -0.19 2.40 11.50
C VAL A 125 0.62 2.25 10.21
N ALA A 126 1.78 2.90 10.13
CA ALA A 126 2.63 2.86 8.93
C ALA A 126 4.10 3.16 9.23
N ALA A 127 4.99 2.63 8.37
CA ALA A 127 6.42 2.96 8.37
C ALA A 127 6.78 4.14 7.44
N HIS A 128 5.78 4.75 6.79
CA HIS A 128 5.99 5.89 5.90
C HIS A 128 5.51 7.18 6.55
N ALA A 129 6.43 8.13 6.77
CA ALA A 129 6.10 9.42 7.37
C ALA A 129 5.02 10.20 6.60
N TRP A 130 5.01 10.08 5.26
CA TRP A 130 3.98 10.72 4.42
C TRP A 130 2.59 10.12 4.64
N ASP A 131 2.49 8.83 4.97
CA ASP A 131 1.21 8.14 5.18
C ASP A 131 0.63 8.51 6.56
N ILE A 132 1.49 8.57 7.57
CA ILE A 132 1.18 9.08 8.91
C ILE A 132 0.70 10.53 8.84
N ALA A 133 1.42 11.39 8.13
CA ALA A 133 1.03 12.80 7.98
C ALA A 133 -0.31 12.95 7.24
N GLY A 134 -0.57 12.14 6.21
CA GLY A 134 -1.85 12.11 5.50
C GLY A 134 -3.00 11.70 6.40
N ALA A 135 -2.83 10.61 7.15
CA ALA A 135 -3.86 10.09 8.06
C ALA A 135 -4.17 11.05 9.22
N ALA A 136 -3.14 11.65 9.83
CA ALA A 136 -3.32 12.65 10.88
C ALA A 136 -4.11 13.87 10.39
N ARG A 137 -3.82 14.35 9.16
CA ARG A 137 -4.58 15.44 8.53
C ARG A 137 -6.02 15.06 8.22
N ALA A 138 -6.28 13.79 7.94
CA ALA A 138 -7.63 13.25 7.80
C ALA A 138 -8.32 13.01 9.16
N GLY A 139 -7.68 13.33 10.30
CA GLY A 139 -8.26 13.20 11.63
C GLY A 139 -8.17 11.81 12.26
N LEU A 140 -7.38 10.91 11.69
CA LEU A 140 -7.10 9.61 12.30
C LEU A 140 -6.03 9.73 13.40
N ARG A 141 -6.09 8.86 14.41
CA ARG A 141 -4.94 8.64 15.31
C ARG A 141 -3.85 7.92 14.53
N THR A 142 -2.59 8.08 14.91
CA THR A 142 -1.48 7.55 14.13
C THR A 142 -0.39 6.94 14.99
N ALA A 143 0.17 5.81 14.54
CA ALA A 143 1.38 5.22 15.10
C ALA A 143 2.41 4.99 13.99
N PHE A 144 3.60 5.56 14.15
CA PHE A 144 4.71 5.37 13.23
C PHE A 144 5.56 4.18 13.65
N ILE A 145 5.85 3.27 12.71
CA ILE A 145 6.77 2.15 12.93
C ILE A 145 8.12 2.51 12.32
N THR A 146 9.17 2.51 13.15
CA THR A 146 10.55 2.62 12.68
C THR A 146 11.01 1.29 12.13
N GLN A 147 11.69 1.31 10.98
CA GLN A 147 12.38 0.15 10.39
C GLN A 147 13.87 0.15 10.78
#